data_AF-A0A356WH33-F1
#
_entry.id   AF-A0A356WH33-F1
#
_cell.length_a   1.000
_cell.length_b   1.000
_cell.length_c   1.000
_cell.angle_alpha   90.00
_cell.angle_beta   90.00
_cell.angle_gamma   90.00
#
_symmetry.space_group_name_H-M   'P 1'
#
loop_
_entity.id
_entity.type
_entity.pdbx_description
1 polymer ?
#
loop_
_entity_poly.entity_id
_entity_poly.type
_entity_poly.pdbx_seq_one_letter_code
_entity_poly.pdbx_strand_id
1 'polypeptide(L)' 'MRDSIFSITNVTAVLNDSLLEHATITIERGVIIDVAQFGPAAPDSINGSGSICIPGVVDSHSDGFEQEL' A
#
# COMPACT_ATOMS: atom_id res chain seq x y z
N MET A 1 -19.54 4.92 4.03
CA MET A 1 -18.28 5.22 3.32
C MET A 1 -18.56 5.08 1.83
N ARG A 2 -18.88 6.18 1.16
CA ARG A 2 -19.25 6.23 -0.26
C ARG A 2 -17.98 6.34 -1.11
N ASP A 3 -17.85 5.53 -2.16
CA ASP A 3 -17.04 5.71 -3.37
C ASP A 3 -15.72 6.50 -3.22
N SER A 4 -14.83 6.07 -2.32
CA SER A 4 -13.50 6.68 -2.18
C SER A 4 -12.50 5.89 -3.02
N ILE A 5 -11.90 6.59 -3.98
CA ILE A 5 -10.73 6.17 -4.75
C ILE A 5 -9.57 7.10 -4.40
N PHE A 6 -8.41 6.54 -4.08
CA PHE A 6 -7.20 7.31 -3.81
C PHE A 6 -5.98 6.54 -4.31
N SER A 7 -4.85 7.23 -4.47
CA SER A 7 -3.59 6.61 -4.89
C SER A 7 -2.45 6.89 -3.93
N ILE A 8 -1.51 5.95 -3.83
CA ILE A 8 -0.20 6.15 -3.22
C ILE A 8 0.82 6.17 -4.36
N THR A 9 1.57 7.25 -4.50
CA THR A 9 2.46 7.50 -5.65
C THR A 9 3.92 7.60 -5.22
N ASN A 10 4.84 7.46 -6.19
CA ASN A 10 6.28 7.65 -5.99
C ASN A 10 6.80 6.81 -4.80
N VAL A 11 6.46 5.52 -4.82
CA VAL A 11 6.97 4.52 -3.88
C VAL A 11 7.72 3.43 -4.64
N THR A 12 8.56 2.69 -3.94
CA THR A 12 8.99 1.37 -4.39
C THR A 12 8.02 0.35 -3.82
N ALA A 13 7.15 -0.21 -4.66
CA ALA A 13 6.21 -1.24 -4.23
C ALA A 13 6.90 -2.60 -4.16
N VAL A 14 6.75 -3.29 -3.04
CA VAL A 14 7.19 -4.68 -2.87
C VAL A 14 6.09 -5.61 -3.33
N LEU A 15 6.33 -6.36 -4.41
CA LEU A 15 5.45 -7.40 -4.92
C LEU A 15 5.91 -8.77 -4.39
N ASN A 16 5.25 -9.85 -4.82
CA ASN A 16 5.56 -11.20 -4.34
C ASN A 16 6.99 -11.65 -4.70
N ASP A 17 7.51 -11.25 -5.84
CA ASP A 17 8.78 -11.72 -6.41
C ASP A 17 9.68 -10.61 -6.94
N SER A 18 9.23 -9.35 -6.82
CA SER A 18 9.86 -8.22 -7.49
C SER A 18 9.66 -6.91 -6.73
N LEU A 19 10.50 -5.93 -7.06
CA LEU A 19 10.37 -4.55 -6.61
C LEU A 19 9.96 -3.70 -7.82
N LEU A 20 8.92 -2.89 -7.65
CA LEU A 20 8.47 -1.95 -8.66
C LEU A 20 8.79 -0.52 -8.21
N GLU A 21 9.87 0.04 -8.76
CA GLU A 21 10.28 1.41 -8.48
C GLU A 21 9.34 2.42 -9.15
N HIS A 22 9.16 3.58 -8.52
CA HIS A 22 8.29 4.65 -8.99
C HIS A 22 6.84 4.19 -9.26
N ALA A 23 6.35 3.30 -8.39
CA ALA A 23 5.01 2.77 -8.48
C ALA A 23 3.94 3.80 -8.07
N THR A 24 2.79 3.67 -8.71
CA THR A 24 1.50 4.21 -8.27
C THR A 24 0.59 3.04 -7.94
N ILE A 25 0.07 3.01 -6.72
CA ILE A 25 -0.90 2.03 -6.23
C ILE A 25 -2.24 2.73 -6.12
N THR A 26 -3.28 2.20 -6.79
CA THR A 26 -4.63 2.79 -6.76
C THR A 26 -5.56 1.90 -5.95
N ILE A 27 -6.24 2.52 -5.00
CA ILE A 27 -7.13 1.86 -4.05
C ILE A 27 -8.53 2.41 -4.25
N GLU A 28 -9.51 1.52 -4.43
CA GLU A 28 -10.92 1.87 -4.47
C GLU A 28 -11.66 1.05 -3.41
N ARG A 29 -12.40 1.74 -2.53
CA ARG A 29 -13.22 1.09 -1.48
C ARG A 29 -12.45 0.08 -0.63
N GLY A 30 -11.18 0.40 -0.33
CA GLY A 30 -10.29 -0.45 0.48
C GLY A 30 -9.64 -1.62 -0.26
N VAL A 31 -9.85 -1.73 -1.58
CA VAL A 31 -9.25 -2.77 -2.42
C VAL A 31 -8.22 -2.14 -3.36
N ILE A 32 -7.05 -2.74 -3.47
CA ILE A 32 -6.07 -2.37 -4.50
C ILE A 32 -6.63 -2.80 -5.85
N ILE A 33 -6.90 -1.85 -6.75
CA ILE A 33 -7.45 -2.12 -8.08
C ILE A 33 -6.40 -2.03 -9.20
N ASP A 34 -5.27 -1.38 -8.94
CA ASP A 34 -4.15 -1.29 -9.87
C ASP A 34 -2.81 -1.04 -9.15
N VAL A 35 -1.74 -1.57 -9.73
CA VAL A 35 -0.35 -1.30 -9.33
C VAL A 35 0.47 -1.15 -10.60
N ALA A 36 0.91 0.08 -10.89
CA ALA A 36 1.56 0.39 -12.15
C ALA A 36 2.82 1.27 -11.94
N GLN A 37 3.85 1.00 -12.73
CA GLN A 37 5.06 1.81 -12.76
C GLN A 37 4.78 3.11 -13.53
N PHE A 38 5.09 4.26 -12.93
CA PHE A 38 4.72 5.59 -13.46
C PHE A 38 3.22 5.70 -13.82
N GLY A 39 2.37 4.97 -13.11
CA GLY A 39 0.94 4.89 -13.39
C GLY A 39 0.19 6.18 -13.08
N PRO A 40 -1.00 6.38 -13.68
CA PRO A 40 -1.85 7.52 -13.38
C PRO A 40 -2.29 7.49 -11.91
N ALA A 41 -2.39 8.67 -11.30
CA ALA A 41 -2.85 8.82 -9.92
C ALA A 41 -4.29 9.36 -9.90
N ALA A 42 -5.08 8.86 -8.96
CA ALA A 42 -6.35 9.49 -8.60
C ALA A 42 -6.10 10.93 -8.10
N PRO A 43 -7.10 11.84 -8.22
CA PRO A 43 -6.96 13.21 -7.73
C PRO A 43 -6.59 13.30 -6.25
N ASP A 44 -7.11 12.39 -5.43
CA ASP A 44 -6.77 12.25 -4.02
C ASP A 44 -5.56 11.31 -3.89
N SER A 45 -4.35 11.85 -3.98
CA SER A 45 -3.14 11.04 -3.93
C SER A 45 -2.17 11.46 -2.83
N ILE A 46 -1.51 10.46 -2.27
CA ILE A 46 -0.47 10.60 -1.26
C ILE A 46 0.87 10.31 -1.93
N ASN A 47 1.82 11.24 -1.84
CA ASN A 47 3.17 11.06 -2.38
C ASN A 47 4.07 10.40 -1.33
N GLY A 48 4.52 9.18 -1.62
CA GLY A 48 5.41 8.41 -0.76
C GLY A 48 6.87 8.85 -0.79
N SER A 49 7.24 9.82 -1.64
CA SER A 49 8.55 10.48 -1.67
C SER A 49 9.75 9.52 -1.78
N GLY A 50 9.60 8.44 -2.55
CA GLY A 50 10.62 7.40 -2.74
C GLY A 50 10.64 6.33 -1.64
N SER A 51 9.69 6.34 -0.71
CA SER A 51 9.60 5.33 0.35
C SER A 51 9.28 3.94 -0.18
N ILE A 52 9.61 2.92 0.60
CA ILE A 52 9.25 1.53 0.32
C ILE A 52 7.82 1.30 0.80
N CYS A 53 6.95 0.82 -0.09
CA CYS A 53 5.58 0.42 0.22
C CYS A 53 5.51 -1.11 0.26
N ILE A 54 5.33 -1.66 1.46
CA ILE A 54 5.23 -3.10 1.71
C ILE A 54 3.76 -3.53 1.89
N PRO A 55 3.40 -4.78 1.55
CA PRO A 55 2.17 -5.37 2.03
C PRO A 55 2.09 -5.27 3.56
N GLY A 56 0.88 -5.10 4.09
CA GLY A 56 0.65 -5.12 5.53
C GLY A 56 1.19 -6.41 6.14
N VAL A 57 1.93 -6.30 7.24
CA VAL A 57 2.51 -7.46 7.94
C VAL A 57 1.39 -8.30 8.52
N VAL A 58 1.46 -9.62 8.29
CA VAL A 58 0.58 -10.60 8.93
C VAL A 58 1.33 -11.20 10.10
N ASP A 59 0.98 -10.78 11.30
CA ASP A 59 1.40 -11.45 12.52
C ASP A 59 0.46 -12.65 12.77
N SER A 60 1.00 -13.86 12.64
CA SER A 60 0.24 -15.11 12.78
C SER A 60 0.23 -15.67 14.20
N HIS A 61 1.12 -15.18 15.06
CA HIS A 61 1.26 -15.66 16.42
C HIS A 61 1.84 -14.56 17.30
N SER A 62 1.00 -13.98 18.15
CA SER A 62 1.35 -12.83 18.98
C SER A 62 0.86 -13.03 20.40
N ASP A 63 1.77 -12.86 21.37
CA ASP A 63 1.42 -12.77 22.80
C ASP A 63 1.50 -11.30 23.28
N GLY A 64 1.62 -10.34 22.36
CA GLY A 64 1.94 -8.95 22.65
C GLY A 64 0.87 -8.15 23.42
N PHE A 65 -0.32 -8.73 23.61
CA PHE A 65 -1.39 -8.17 24.45
C PHE A 65 -1.75 -9.04 25.64
N GLU A 66 -1.07 -10.17 25.84
CA GLU A 66 -1.32 -11.01 27.01
C GLU A 66 -0.73 -10.34 28.26
N GLN A 67 -1.48 -10.36 29.37
CA GLN A 67 -0.94 -9.98 30.66
C GLN A 67 -0.31 -11.20 31.32
N GLU A 68 0.97 -11.11 31.68
CA GLU A 68 1.59 -12.05 32.62
C GLU A 68 0.90 -11.91 33.99
N LEU A 69 0.32 -13.01 34.47
CA LEU A 69 -0.25 -13.16 35.82
C LEU A 69 0.82 -13.58 36.82
#